data_AF-A0A8T3Z4C5-F1
#
_entry.id   AF-A0A8T3Z4C5-F1
#
_cell.length_a   1.000
_cell.length_b   1.000
_cell.length_c   1.000
_cell.angle_alpha   90.00
_cell.angle_beta   90.00
_cell.angle_gamma   90.00
#
_symmetry.space_group_name_H-M   'P 1'
#
loop_
_entity.id
_entity.type
_entity.pdbx_description
1 polymer ?
#
loop_
_entity_poly.entity_id
_entity_poly.type
_entity_poly.pdbx_seq_one_letter_code
_entity_poly.pdbx_strand_id
1 'polypeptide(L)'
;MDVSVVGLGVEGINAVESLLNHGYKVYASDININIELNPDEDLDVDLGFHDFGKIEKTDAVVLSPGLWNKPVFQKLKSDKKL
;
A
#
# COMPACT_ATOMS: atom_id res chain seq x y z
N MET A 1 10.81 -7.52 -6.02
CA MET A 1 9.73 -7.87 -5.09
C MET A 1 8.71 -6.77 -5.22
N ASP A 2 7.45 -7.15 -5.30
CA ASP A 2 6.34 -6.22 -5.46
C ASP A 2 5.63 -6.13 -4.12
N VAL A 3 5.49 -4.92 -3.57
CA VAL A 3 4.97 -4.69 -2.23
C VAL A 3 3.82 -3.71 -2.30
N SER A 4 2.70 -4.05 -1.68
CA SER A 4 1.59 -3.11 -1.50
C SER A 4 1.71 -2.38 -0.17
N VAL A 5 1.59 -1.06 -0.18
CA VAL A 5 1.43 -0.23 1.02
C VAL A 5 0.01 0.30 1.05
N VAL A 6 -0.77 -0.14 2.03
CA VAL A 6 -2.18 0.19 2.18
C VAL A 6 -2.37 1.09 3.40
N GLY A 7 -2.72 2.35 3.14
CA GLY A 7 -2.77 3.43 4.12
C GLY A 7 -1.48 4.24 4.15
N LEU A 8 -1.54 5.49 3.69
CA LEU A 8 -0.46 6.44 3.47
C LEU A 8 -0.54 7.61 4.46
N GLY A 9 -0.63 7.27 5.75
CA GLY A 9 -0.23 8.20 6.81
C GLY A 9 1.30 8.38 6.84
N VAL A 10 1.82 9.08 7.85
CA VAL A 10 3.28 9.31 8.00
C VAL A 10 4.09 8.02 7.85
N GLU A 11 3.71 6.95 8.55
CA GLU A 11 4.42 5.67 8.47
C GLU A 11 4.24 4.95 7.13
N GLY A 12 3.09 5.12 6.47
CA GLY A 12 2.86 4.55 5.15
C GLY A 12 3.75 5.19 4.09
N ILE A 13 3.87 6.52 4.13
CA ILE A 13 4.76 7.28 3.25
C ILE A 13 6.22 6.86 3.49
N ASN A 14 6.66 6.80 4.75
CA ASN A 14 8.01 6.34 5.09
C ASN A 14 8.26 4.90 4.62
N ALA A 15 7.25 4.02 4.70
CA ALA A 15 7.36 2.66 4.19
C ALA A 15 7.53 2.64 2.66
N VAL A 16 6.76 3.44 1.92
CA VAL A 16 6.91 3.60 0.46
C VAL A 16 8.34 4.03 0.13
N GLU A 17 8.82 5.11 0.73
CA GLU A 17 10.18 5.63 0.48
C GLU A 17 11.26 4.60 0.83
N SER A 18 11.12 3.93 1.97
CA SER A 18 12.07 2.90 2.38
C SER A 18 12.10 1.73 1.39
N LEU A 19 10.94 1.24 0.95
CA LEU A 19 10.86 0.12 0.02
C LEU A 19 11.45 0.46 -1.35
N LEU A 20 11.14 1.65 -1.89
CA LEU A 20 11.73 2.16 -3.14
C LEU A 20 13.26 2.26 -3.03
N ASN A 21 13.77 2.80 -1.91
CA ASN A 21 15.22 2.89 -1.65
C ASN A 21 15.94 1.53 -1.60
N HIS A 22 15.20 0.43 -1.38
CA HIS A 22 15.74 -0.94 -1.42
C HIS A 22 15.53 -1.64 -2.78
N GLY A 23 15.04 -0.92 -3.80
CA GLY A 23 14.83 -1.45 -5.15
C GLY A 23 13.60 -2.35 -5.28
N TYR A 24 12.58 -2.13 -4.44
CA TYR A 24 11.31 -2.82 -4.54
C TYR A 24 10.30 -2.02 -5.33
N LYS A 25 9.41 -2.72 -6.04
CA LYS A 25 8.26 -2.10 -6.71
C LYS A 25 7.16 -1.90 -5.70
N VAL A 26 6.62 -0.70 -5.64
CA VAL A 26 5.64 -0.32 -4.63
C VAL A 26 4.33 0.05 -5.29
N TYR A 27 3.27 -0.63 -4.86
CA TYR A 27 1.90 -0.19 -5.08
C TYR A 27 1.39 0.51 -3.81
N ALA A 28 1.17 1.82 -3.87
CA ALA A 28 0.69 2.63 -2.76
C ALA A 28 -0.80 2.94 -2.94
N SER A 29 -1.61 2.74 -1.89
CA SER A 29 -3.02 3.15 -1.93
C SER A 29 -3.54 3.75 -0.63
N ASP A 30 -4.41 4.76 -0.75
CA ASP A 30 -5.13 5.38 0.36
C ASP A 30 -6.51 5.88 -0.09
N ILE A 31 -7.43 6.00 0.86
CA ILE A 31 -8.76 6.61 0.64
C ILE A 31 -8.70 8.14 0.57
N ASN A 32 -7.63 8.76 1.07
CA ASN A 32 -7.41 10.20 1.01
C ASN A 32 -6.79 10.57 -0.34
N ILE A 33 -7.41 11.54 -1.02
CA ILE A 33 -6.96 12.05 -2.33
C ILE A 33 -5.87 13.12 -2.22
N ASN A 34 -5.67 13.69 -1.03
CA ASN A 34 -4.76 14.80 -0.79
C ASN A 34 -3.43 14.29 -0.19
N ILE A 35 -2.83 13.29 -0.83
CA ILE A 35 -1.52 12.76 -0.46
C ILE A 35 -0.57 13.03 -1.62
N GLU A 36 0.59 13.57 -1.28
CA GLU A 36 1.67 13.80 -2.23
C GLU A 36 2.79 12.81 -1.92
N LEU A 37 3.24 12.10 -2.95
CA LEU A 37 4.40 11.20 -2.92
C LEU A 37 5.39 11.68 -4.00
N ASN A 38 6.68 11.49 -3.73
CA ASN A 38 7.69 11.74 -4.75
C ASN A 38 7.50 10.73 -5.91
N PRO A 39 7.44 11.19 -7.17
CA PRO A 39 7.31 10.29 -8.31
C PRO A 39 8.56 9.42 -8.43
N ASP A 40 8.35 8.13 -8.71
CA ASP A 40 9.39 7.13 -8.91
C ASP A 40 8.92 6.13 -9.99
N GLU A 41 9.85 5.55 -10.76
CA GLU A 41 9.50 4.62 -11.84
C GLU A 41 8.97 3.28 -11.33
N ASP A 42 9.35 2.90 -10.11
CA ASP A 42 8.93 1.68 -9.43
C ASP A 42 7.73 1.93 -8.49
N LEU A 43 7.10 3.12 -8.56
CA LEU A 43 5.93 3.50 -7.75
C LEU A 43 4.65 3.61 -8.59
N ASP A 44 3.63 2.81 -8.24
CA ASP A 44 2.25 2.93 -8.72
C ASP A 44 1.36 3.43 -7.57
N VAL A 45 0.48 4.40 -7.83
CA VAL A 45 -0.32 5.08 -6.79
C VAL A 45 -1.78 5.16 -7.19
N ASP A 46 -2.67 4.68 -6.31
CA ASP A 46 -4.11 4.93 -6.39
C ASP A 46 -4.60 5.66 -5.14
N LEU A 47 -5.24 6.82 -5.31
CA LEU A 47 -5.82 7.59 -4.21
C LEU A 47 -7.35 7.67 -4.33
N GLY A 48 -8.03 7.70 -3.20
CA GLY A 48 -9.49 7.68 -3.10
C GLY A 48 -10.11 6.28 -3.01
N PHE A 49 -9.32 5.23 -3.22
CA PHE A 49 -9.76 3.84 -3.19
C PHE A 49 -8.59 2.87 -2.99
N HIS A 50 -8.90 1.58 -2.82
CA HIS A 50 -7.93 0.49 -2.78
C HIS A 50 -8.22 -0.49 -3.93
N ASP A 51 -7.29 -0.67 -4.86
CA ASP A 51 -7.41 -1.69 -5.92
C ASP A 51 -6.96 -3.05 -5.38
N PHE A 52 -7.91 -3.85 -4.92
CA PHE A 52 -7.64 -5.20 -4.43
C PHE A 52 -7.05 -6.12 -5.50
N GLY A 53 -7.33 -5.88 -6.79
CA GLY A 53 -6.75 -6.67 -7.87
C GLY A 53 -5.25 -6.43 -8.05
N LYS A 54 -4.76 -5.22 -7.71
CA LYS A 54 -3.33 -4.93 -7.62
C LYS A 54 -2.72 -5.48 -6.32
N ILE A 55 -3.40 -5.28 -5.19
CA ILE A 55 -2.92 -5.77 -3.88
C ILE A 55 -2.79 -7.30 -3.85
N GLU A 56 -3.71 -8.03 -4.47
CA GLU A 56 -3.67 -9.49 -4.51
C GLU A 56 -2.47 -10.05 -5.30
N LYS A 57 -1.84 -9.24 -6.18
CA LYS A 57 -0.71 -9.67 -7.01
C LYS A 57 0.65 -9.46 -6.38
N THR A 58 0.74 -8.70 -5.28
CA THR A 58 2.01 -8.40 -4.63
C THR A 58 2.52 -9.54 -3.74
N ASP A 59 3.83 -9.57 -3.55
CA ASP A 59 4.55 -10.55 -2.73
C ASP A 59 4.33 -10.31 -1.24
N ALA A 60 4.15 -9.05 -0.83
CA ALA A 60 3.87 -8.65 0.55
C ALA A 60 2.95 -7.43 0.64
N VAL A 61 2.27 -7.30 1.77
CA VAL A 61 1.40 -6.17 2.10
C VAL A 61 1.86 -5.51 3.39
N VAL A 62 2.18 -4.23 3.33
CA VAL A 62 2.32 -3.33 4.48
C VAL A 62 0.96 -2.68 4.71
N LEU A 63 0.39 -2.92 5.88
CA LEU A 63 -0.94 -2.40 6.22
C LEU A 63 -0.88 -1.45 7.40
N SER A 64 -1.37 -0.23 7.21
CA SER A 64 -1.47 0.77 8.28
C SER A 64 -2.24 0.24 9.50
N PRO A 65 -1.73 0.42 10.73
CA PRO A 65 -2.41 -0.02 11.96
C PRO A 65 -3.82 0.53 12.11
N GLY A 66 -4.09 1.74 11.61
CA GLY A 66 -5.42 2.35 11.64
C GLY A 66 -6.48 1.58 10.83
N LEU A 67 -6.04 0.69 9.93
CA LEU A 67 -6.91 -0.09 9.05
C LEU A 67 -7.24 -1.49 9.60
N TRP A 68 -6.64 -1.92 10.72
CA TRP A 68 -6.87 -3.27 11.27
C TRP A 68 -8.33 -3.55 11.63
N ASN A 69 -9.07 -2.52 12.01
CA ASN A 69 -10.49 -2.60 12.34
C ASN A 69 -11.42 -2.22 11.18
N LYS A 70 -10.89 -2.15 9.95
CA LYS A 70 -11.63 -1.73 8.75
C LYS A 70 -11.88 -2.91 7.79
N PRO A 71 -12.87 -2.82 6.89
CA PRO A 71 -13.19 -3.89 5.94
C PRO A 71 -12.00 -4.37 5.10
N VAL A 72 -11.06 -3.48 4.79
CA VAL A 72 -9.83 -3.81 4.05
C VAL A 72 -9.00 -4.88 4.75
N PHE A 73 -8.86 -4.85 6.08
CA PHE A 73 -8.13 -5.87 6.83
C PHE A 73 -8.80 -7.25 6.72
N GLN A 74 -10.12 -7.29 6.82
CA GLN A 74 -10.87 -8.55 6.73
C GLN A 74 -10.76 -9.16 5.33
N LYS A 75 -10.79 -8.33 4.28
CA LYS A 75 -10.58 -8.79 2.89
C LYS A 75 -9.18 -9.39 2.72
N LEU A 76 -8.14 -8.67 3.11
CA LEU A 76 -6.74 -9.14 3.02
C LEU A 76 -6.51 -10.43 3.80
N LYS A 77 -7.12 -10.57 4.99
CA LYS A 77 -7.07 -11.80 5.78
C LYS A 77 -7.77 -12.97 5.09
N SER A 78 -8.94 -12.72 4.47
CA SER A 78 -9.67 -13.77 3.73
C SER A 78 -8.91 -14.26 2.50
N ASP A 79 -8.12 -13.38 1.88
CA ASP A 79 -7.30 -13.69 0.71
C ASP A 79 -5.95 -14.34 1.08
N LYS A 80 -5.71 -14.63 2.37
CA LYS A 80 -4.44 -15.18 2.91
C LYS A 80 -3.21 -14.30 2.60
N LYS A 81 -3.41 -12.98 2.54
CA LYS A 81 -2.34 -11.99 2.35
C LYS A 81 -1.77 -11.46 3.67
N LEU A 82 -2.37 -11.84 4.79
CA LEU A 82 -1.96 -11.52 6.18
C LEU A 82 -1.92 -12.79 7.02
#